data_AF-A0A6A5EGD2-F1
#
_entry.id   AF-A0A6A5EGD2-F1
#
_cell.length_a   1.000
_cell.length_b   1.000
_cell.length_c   1.000
_cell.angle_alpha   90.00
_cell.angle_beta   90.00
_cell.angle_gamma   90.00
#
_symmetry.space_group_name_H-M   'P 1'
#
loop_
_entity.id
_entity.type
_entity.pdbx_description
1 polymer ?
#
loop_
_entity_poly.entity_id
_entity_poly.type
_entity_poly.pdbx_seq_one_letter_code
_entity_poly.pdbx_strand_id
1 'polypeptide(L)'
;MHHSFIVKTSGWAQQMFLYFLVSGTHSLVTVHQPPVLTTALGHDVIMPCHLNLSQNEKMMTPPVLYWVYLTQDGTDNPRVWIPSEKYDGRVELLDNNPNTSSKSILLKNVQWADSGKYQCKVSVITEGDRFRRRGNDTLLMVYDTMILKLTGHNDSLLGCKVNVTRDPGFVLSIFHDGFKLQPVDTAPGDADAVLPYVTLSETISLRSKGQYECQLYLNEDLVTKSIFNYHTPVAADDADAQTNVSLTCPTTVSGVVVFPEPWPLYMALLLVPITILLGLTSALLMRMYRCRYR
;
A
#
# COMPACT_ATOMS: atom_id res chain seq x y z
N MET A 1 -46.08 -50.84 -41.97
CA MET A 1 -46.78 -50.54 -40.70
C MET A 1 -45.86 -49.66 -39.86
N HIS A 2 -46.28 -48.41 -39.64
CA HIS A 2 -45.55 -47.39 -38.88
C HIS A 2 -45.55 -47.76 -37.39
N HIS A 3 -44.37 -47.87 -36.75
CA HIS A 3 -44.26 -47.88 -35.29
C HIS A 3 -43.73 -46.52 -34.83
N SER A 4 -44.64 -45.73 -34.28
CA SER A 4 -44.36 -44.45 -33.62
C SER A 4 -43.69 -44.73 -32.27
N PHE A 5 -42.42 -44.35 -32.12
CA PHE A 5 -41.78 -44.30 -30.80
C PHE A 5 -42.17 -42.99 -30.11
N ILE A 6 -43.06 -43.09 -29.13
CA ILE A 6 -43.35 -42.00 -28.19
C ILE A 6 -42.14 -41.89 -27.25
N VAL A 7 -41.30 -40.89 -27.47
CA VAL A 7 -40.22 -40.53 -26.54
C VAL A 7 -40.85 -39.80 -25.35
N LYS A 8 -40.88 -40.47 -24.19
CA LYS A 8 -41.36 -39.93 -22.92
C LYS A 8 -40.29 -39.04 -22.30
N THR A 9 -40.29 -37.76 -22.62
CA THR A 9 -39.42 -36.72 -22.00
C THR A 9 -40.06 -36.19 -20.71
N SER A 10 -40.04 -36.97 -19.62
CA SER A 10 -40.58 -36.51 -18.32
C SER A 10 -39.83 -37.12 -17.14
N GLY A 11 -38.61 -36.64 -16.90
CA GLY A 11 -37.80 -37.07 -15.76
C GLY A 11 -36.52 -36.25 -15.54
N TRP A 12 -36.01 -35.60 -16.59
CA TRP A 12 -34.76 -34.84 -16.52
C TRP A 12 -34.93 -33.40 -16.01
N ALA A 13 -36.08 -32.76 -16.28
CA ALA A 13 -36.35 -31.38 -15.84
C ALA A 13 -36.60 -31.29 -14.32
N GLN A 14 -37.12 -32.36 -13.71
CA GLN A 14 -37.49 -32.38 -12.29
C GLN A 14 -36.27 -32.62 -11.39
N GLN A 15 -35.28 -33.39 -11.87
CA GLN A 15 -34.01 -33.59 -11.17
C GLN A 15 -33.14 -32.32 -11.17
N MET A 16 -33.16 -31.55 -12.27
CA MET A 16 -32.43 -30.27 -12.38
C MET A 16 -33.00 -29.18 -11.47
N PHE A 17 -34.30 -29.18 -11.18
CA PHE A 17 -34.94 -28.21 -10.28
C PHE A 17 -34.52 -28.41 -8.81
N LEU A 18 -34.20 -29.64 -8.40
CA LEU A 18 -33.69 -29.94 -7.05
C LEU A 18 -32.26 -29.43 -6.82
N TYR A 19 -31.41 -29.41 -7.86
CA TYR A 19 -30.04 -28.87 -7.74
C TYR A 19 -29.99 -27.34 -7.63
N PHE A 20 -31.03 -26.61 -8.05
CA PHE A 20 -31.10 -25.16 -7.94
C PHE A 20 -31.66 -24.64 -6.59
N LEU A 21 -32.25 -25.52 -5.77
CA LEU A 21 -32.85 -25.13 -4.47
C LEU A 21 -31.87 -25.17 -3.29
N VAL A 22 -30.62 -25.60 -3.50
CA VAL A 22 -29.56 -25.59 -2.49
C VAL A 22 -28.47 -24.58 -2.84
N SER A 23 -28.86 -23.41 -3.36
CA SER A 23 -27.99 -22.23 -3.23
C SER A 23 -28.22 -21.65 -1.84
N GLY A 24 -27.72 -22.36 -0.83
CA GLY A 24 -27.58 -21.76 0.50
C GLY A 24 -26.72 -20.51 0.34
N THR A 25 -27.28 -19.35 0.66
CA THR A 25 -26.50 -18.12 0.75
C THR A 25 -25.49 -18.32 1.89
N HIS A 26 -24.28 -18.74 1.55
CA HIS A 26 -23.23 -18.90 2.55
C HIS A 26 -22.97 -17.53 3.18
N SER A 27 -23.24 -17.44 4.48
CA SER A 27 -22.90 -16.30 5.29
C SER A 27 -21.39 -16.09 5.25
N LEU A 28 -20.97 -14.95 4.71
CA LEU A 28 -19.56 -14.65 4.50
C LEU A 28 -19.10 -13.64 5.55
N VAL A 29 -18.34 -14.13 6.53
CA VAL A 29 -17.64 -13.32 7.52
C VAL A 29 -16.15 -13.45 7.26
N THR A 30 -15.47 -12.35 6.95
CA THR A 30 -14.03 -12.34 6.65
C THR A 30 -13.32 -11.22 7.39
N VAL A 31 -12.01 -11.40 7.60
CA VAL A 31 -11.15 -10.38 8.19
C VAL A 31 -10.08 -10.05 7.16
N HIS A 32 -10.01 -8.79 6.76
CA HIS A 32 -9.03 -8.29 5.80
C HIS A 32 -7.85 -7.66 6.54
N GLN A 33 -6.64 -8.06 6.16
CA GLN A 33 -5.36 -7.48 6.59
C GLN A 33 -4.48 -7.27 5.35
N PRO A 34 -3.72 -6.17 5.26
CA PRO A 34 -2.72 -6.02 4.23
C PRO A 34 -1.57 -7.02 4.46
N PRO A 35 -0.97 -7.58 3.39
CA PRO A 35 0.08 -8.58 3.52
C PRO A 35 1.39 -8.00 4.09
N VAL A 36 1.70 -6.75 3.74
CA VAL A 36 2.94 -6.07 4.15
C VAL A 36 2.64 -4.63 4.53
N LEU A 37 3.38 -4.11 5.51
CA LEU A 37 3.32 -2.74 5.97
C LEU A 37 4.74 -2.25 6.25
N THR A 38 5.08 -1.07 5.75
CA THR A 38 6.39 -0.44 5.97
C THR A 38 6.24 0.78 6.85
N THR A 39 7.19 0.99 7.77
CA THR A 39 7.21 2.21 8.60
C THR A 39 8.64 2.60 8.96
N ALA A 40 8.83 3.90 9.21
CA ALA A 40 10.10 4.41 9.70
C ALA A 40 10.28 4.10 11.19
N LEU A 41 11.52 3.81 11.60
CA LEU A 41 11.88 3.60 12.99
C LEU A 41 11.46 4.81 13.86
N GLY A 42 10.90 4.53 15.04
CA GLY A 42 10.41 5.54 15.98
C GLY A 42 9.08 6.19 15.61
N HIS A 43 8.51 5.91 14.43
CA HIS A 43 7.20 6.43 14.05
C HIS A 43 6.08 5.54 14.59
N ASP A 44 4.88 6.09 14.65
CA ASP A 44 3.67 5.32 14.93
C ASP A 44 3.16 4.69 13.63
N VAL A 45 2.60 3.49 13.72
CA VAL A 45 2.06 2.77 12.56
C VAL A 45 0.65 2.26 12.82
N ILE A 46 -0.22 2.46 11.83
CA ILE A 46 -1.56 1.89 11.83
C ILE A 46 -1.46 0.47 11.30
N MET A 47 -1.90 -0.51 12.10
CA MET A 47 -2.05 -1.91 11.71
C MET A 47 -3.50 -2.15 11.28
N PRO A 48 -3.81 -2.21 9.98
CA PRO A 48 -5.19 -2.29 9.52
C PRO A 48 -5.76 -3.69 9.73
N CYS A 49 -6.97 -3.77 10.27
CA CYS A 49 -7.76 -4.99 10.30
C CYS A 49 -9.24 -4.63 10.10
N HIS A 50 -9.87 -5.18 9.07
CA HIS A 50 -11.25 -4.86 8.74
C HIS A 50 -12.13 -6.10 8.74
N LEU A 51 -13.17 -6.11 9.59
CA LEU A 51 -14.18 -7.16 9.63
C LEU A 51 -15.24 -6.89 8.55
N ASN A 52 -15.38 -7.82 7.62
CA ASN A 52 -16.43 -7.79 6.60
C ASN A 52 -17.51 -8.82 6.94
N LEU A 53 -18.76 -8.38 6.88
CA LEU A 53 -19.97 -9.19 7.06
C LEU A 53 -20.80 -9.10 5.79
N SER A 54 -21.34 -10.23 5.31
CA SER A 54 -22.35 -10.22 4.26
C SER A 54 -23.60 -9.47 4.70
N GLN A 55 -24.39 -8.93 3.76
CA GLN A 55 -25.57 -8.09 4.06
C GLN A 55 -26.61 -8.72 4.99
N ASN A 56 -26.71 -10.06 4.98
CA ASN A 56 -27.64 -10.81 5.82
C ASN A 56 -27.11 -11.09 7.23
N GLU A 57 -25.84 -10.79 7.49
CA GLU A 57 -25.18 -11.02 8.78
C GLU A 57 -25.10 -9.73 9.57
N LYS A 58 -25.68 -9.73 10.77
CA LYS A 58 -25.62 -8.61 11.71
C LYS A 58 -24.93 -9.06 13.00
N MET A 59 -24.03 -8.23 13.52
CA MET A 59 -23.41 -8.48 14.83
C MET A 59 -24.48 -8.34 15.92
N MET A 60 -24.69 -9.41 16.69
CA MET A 60 -25.60 -9.40 17.84
C MET A 60 -24.93 -8.84 19.09
N THR A 61 -23.62 -9.01 19.18
CA THR A 61 -22.78 -8.51 20.28
C THR A 61 -21.50 -7.93 19.70
N PRO A 62 -20.86 -7.00 20.42
CA PRO A 62 -19.49 -6.60 20.12
C PRO A 62 -18.59 -7.82 19.89
N PRO A 63 -17.87 -7.88 18.76
CA PRO A 63 -17.01 -9.00 18.49
C PRO A 63 -15.78 -8.97 19.40
N VAL A 64 -15.30 -10.14 19.80
CA VAL A 64 -14.09 -10.26 20.61
C VAL A 64 -12.86 -10.17 19.69
N LEU A 65 -12.01 -9.18 19.93
CA LEU A 65 -10.81 -8.90 19.16
C LEU A 65 -9.56 -9.45 19.86
N TYR A 66 -8.68 -10.05 19.07
CA TYR A 66 -7.33 -10.41 19.48
C TYR A 66 -6.34 -9.95 18.41
N TRP A 67 -5.23 -9.36 18.85
CA TRP A 67 -4.05 -9.16 18.03
C TRP A 67 -2.87 -9.88 18.65
N VAL A 68 -2.11 -10.59 17.82
CA VAL A 68 -0.93 -11.35 18.25
C VAL A 68 0.25 -11.08 17.34
N TYR A 69 1.44 -11.01 17.92
CA TYR A 69 2.70 -11.08 17.20
C TYR A 69 3.06 -12.56 17.01
N LEU A 70 3.40 -12.96 15.79
CA LEU A 70 3.75 -14.33 15.44
C LEU A 70 5.26 -14.52 15.54
N THR A 71 5.70 -15.27 16.54
CA THR A 71 7.10 -15.68 16.71
C THR A 71 7.46 -16.76 15.68
N GLN A 72 8.76 -16.93 15.41
CA GLN A 72 9.24 -17.90 14.42
C GLN A 72 8.96 -19.35 14.83
N ASP A 73 9.04 -19.65 16.13
CA ASP A 73 8.74 -20.96 16.72
C ASP A 73 7.23 -21.18 16.94
N GLY A 74 6.43 -20.11 16.87
CA GLY A 74 4.98 -20.12 17.11
C GLY A 74 4.59 -20.40 18.55
N THR A 75 5.55 -20.58 19.45
CA THR A 75 5.36 -20.75 20.89
C THR A 75 5.43 -19.41 21.59
N ASP A 76 4.48 -19.15 22.49
CA ASP A 76 4.39 -17.91 23.27
C ASP A 76 4.23 -16.61 22.45
N ASN A 77 3.39 -16.66 21.42
CA ASN A 77 3.01 -15.49 20.63
C ASN A 77 2.51 -14.33 21.53
N PRO A 78 3.25 -13.21 21.64
CA PRO A 78 2.88 -12.11 22.50
C PRO A 78 1.54 -11.50 22.09
N ARG A 79 0.70 -11.19 23.07
CA ARG A 79 -0.55 -10.46 22.84
C ARG A 79 -0.23 -8.99 22.58
N VAL A 80 -0.64 -8.52 21.43
CA VAL A 80 -0.63 -7.10 21.07
C VAL A 80 -1.95 -6.46 21.52
N TRP A 81 -3.05 -7.22 21.50
CA TRP A 81 -4.35 -6.83 22.05
C TRP A 81 -5.07 -8.03 22.68
N ILE A 82 -5.50 -8.01 23.95
CA ILE A 82 -5.23 -7.01 25.02
C ILE A 82 -3.71 -6.98 25.31
N PRO A 83 -3.06 -5.81 25.39
CA PRO A 83 -1.61 -5.69 25.40
C PRO A 83 -0.93 -6.54 26.48
N SER A 84 0.14 -7.25 26.09
CA SER A 84 1.13 -7.82 27.01
C SER A 84 2.14 -6.74 27.43
N GLU A 85 3.00 -7.05 28.40
CA GLU A 85 4.02 -6.12 28.92
C GLU A 85 4.87 -5.46 27.80
N LYS A 86 5.25 -6.22 26.77
CA LYS A 86 5.99 -5.69 25.60
C LYS A 86 5.26 -4.54 24.87
N TYR A 87 3.93 -4.60 24.84
CA TYR A 87 3.07 -3.69 24.07
C TYR A 87 2.28 -2.73 24.96
N ASP A 88 2.44 -2.82 26.28
CA ASP A 88 1.71 -1.98 27.23
C ASP A 88 2.07 -0.50 27.03
N GLY A 89 1.06 0.36 27.06
CA GLY A 89 1.19 1.80 26.76
C GLY A 89 1.60 2.15 25.32
N ARG A 90 1.83 1.15 24.44
CA ARG A 90 2.25 1.37 23.05
C ARG A 90 1.17 1.07 22.02
N VAL A 91 0.05 0.46 22.41
CA VAL A 91 -1.00 0.03 21.47
C VAL A 91 -2.36 0.60 21.86
N GLU A 92 -3.06 1.15 20.87
CA GLU A 92 -4.41 1.73 21.03
C GLU A 92 -5.33 1.26 19.91
N LEU A 93 -6.63 1.13 20.19
CA LEU A 93 -7.62 0.95 19.13
C LEU A 93 -7.81 2.27 18.39
N LEU A 94 -7.83 2.22 17.06
CA LEU A 94 -8.13 3.41 16.25
C LEU A 94 -9.59 3.84 16.35
N ASP A 95 -10.49 2.88 16.52
CA ASP A 95 -11.91 3.13 16.75
C ASP A 95 -12.35 2.37 18.00
N ASN A 96 -12.66 3.13 19.05
CA ASN A 96 -13.09 2.60 20.34
C ASN A 96 -14.56 2.16 20.33
N ASN A 97 -15.32 2.38 19.25
CA ASN A 97 -16.67 1.86 19.14
C ASN A 97 -16.62 0.33 19.06
N PRO A 98 -17.16 -0.40 20.05
CA PRO A 98 -17.09 -1.86 20.06
C PRO A 98 -17.75 -2.52 18.83
N ASN A 99 -18.77 -1.87 18.25
CA ASN A 99 -19.55 -2.38 17.13
C ASN A 99 -18.99 -2.05 15.74
N THR A 100 -17.90 -1.29 15.66
CA THR A 100 -17.31 -0.87 14.37
C THR A 100 -16.77 -2.06 13.57
N SER A 101 -16.74 -1.98 12.24
CA SER A 101 -16.08 -2.99 11.41
C SER A 101 -14.55 -2.88 11.48
N SER A 102 -14.02 -1.70 11.81
CA SER A 102 -12.58 -1.47 11.92
C SER A 102 -12.03 -2.07 13.21
N LYS A 103 -11.15 -3.04 13.09
CA LYS A 103 -10.44 -3.66 14.21
C LYS A 103 -8.96 -3.30 14.21
N SER A 104 -8.66 -2.18 13.57
CA SER A 104 -7.32 -1.64 13.39
C SER A 104 -6.78 -1.06 14.69
N ILE A 105 -5.48 -1.22 14.92
CA ILE A 105 -4.76 -0.69 16.07
C ILE A 105 -3.68 0.30 15.61
N LEU A 106 -3.33 1.25 16.47
CA LEU A 106 -2.13 2.07 16.36
C LEU A 106 -1.05 1.44 17.22
N LEU A 107 0.12 1.16 16.65
CA LEU A 107 1.33 0.77 17.38
C LEU A 107 2.30 1.96 17.41
N LYS A 108 2.63 2.43 18.61
CA LYS A 108 3.42 3.64 18.83
C LYS A 108 4.91 3.37 18.91
N ASN A 109 5.70 4.35 18.46
CA ASN A 109 7.16 4.40 18.58
C ASN A 109 7.80 3.07 18.14
N VAL A 110 7.60 2.69 16.88
CA VAL A 110 8.03 1.39 16.35
C VAL A 110 9.53 1.17 16.52
N GLN A 111 9.90 -0.02 17.00
CA GLN A 111 11.27 -0.46 17.22
C GLN A 111 11.64 -1.58 16.24
N TRP A 112 12.94 -1.83 16.05
CA TRP A 112 13.40 -2.96 15.24
C TRP A 112 12.82 -4.31 15.68
N ALA A 113 12.68 -4.51 16.99
CA ALA A 113 12.12 -5.73 17.59
C ALA A 113 10.59 -5.88 17.39
N ASP A 114 9.93 -4.89 16.81
CA ASP A 114 8.53 -4.98 16.41
C ASP A 114 8.37 -5.49 14.97
N SER A 115 9.45 -5.54 14.18
CA SER A 115 9.44 -6.14 12.85
C SER A 115 9.03 -7.60 12.92
N GLY A 116 8.13 -8.03 12.04
CA GLY A 116 7.66 -9.42 11.99
C GLY A 116 6.19 -9.53 11.61
N LYS A 117 5.64 -10.74 11.76
CA LYS A 117 4.26 -11.04 11.34
C LYS A 117 3.26 -10.80 12.46
N TYR A 118 2.14 -10.16 12.14
CA TYR A 118 1.05 -9.86 13.06
C TYR A 118 -0.26 -10.45 12.55
N GLN A 119 -1.06 -11.03 13.43
CA GLN A 119 -2.35 -11.62 13.08
C GLN A 119 -3.49 -11.00 13.88
N CYS A 120 -4.48 -10.49 13.16
CA CYS A 120 -5.76 -10.05 13.70
C CYS A 120 -6.72 -11.24 13.73
N LYS A 121 -7.39 -11.45 14.86
CA LYS A 121 -8.42 -12.49 15.02
C LYS A 121 -9.67 -11.88 15.63
N VAL A 122 -10.81 -12.23 15.06
CA VAL A 122 -12.11 -11.73 15.49
C VAL A 122 -13.06 -12.89 15.71
N SER A 123 -13.72 -12.89 16.87
CA SER A 123 -14.84 -13.80 17.16
C SER A 123 -16.13 -13.00 17.12
N VAL A 124 -17.02 -13.33 16.18
CA VAL A 124 -18.29 -12.63 15.94
C VAL A 124 -19.45 -13.57 16.27
N ILE A 125 -20.48 -13.04 16.92
CA ILE A 125 -21.76 -13.74 17.11
C ILE A 125 -22.81 -13.00 16.31
N THR A 126 -23.49 -13.72 15.42
CA THR A 126 -24.59 -13.20 14.62
C THR A 126 -25.89 -13.90 15.01
N GLU A 127 -27.00 -13.52 14.38
CA GLU A 127 -28.30 -14.17 14.63
C GLU A 127 -28.28 -15.67 14.26
N GLY A 128 -27.52 -16.02 13.21
CA GLY A 128 -27.49 -17.38 12.66
C GLY A 128 -26.36 -18.27 13.18
N ASP A 129 -25.20 -17.71 13.55
CA ASP A 129 -24.01 -18.52 13.86
C ASP A 129 -22.94 -17.76 14.69
N ARG A 130 -21.85 -18.46 15.04
CA ARG A 130 -20.66 -17.93 15.72
C ARG A 130 -19.42 -18.15 14.85
N PHE A 131 -18.83 -17.06 14.38
CA PHE A 131 -17.67 -17.11 13.51
C PHE A 131 -16.38 -16.79 14.27
N ARG A 132 -15.33 -17.57 14.02
CA ARG A 132 -13.95 -17.22 14.38
C ARG A 132 -13.17 -17.02 13.09
N ARG A 133 -12.74 -15.79 12.84
CA ARG A 133 -12.03 -15.41 11.62
C ARG A 133 -10.68 -14.80 11.97
N ARG A 134 -9.70 -15.07 11.12
CA ARG A 134 -8.35 -14.54 11.20
C ARG A 134 -8.09 -13.79 9.90
N GLY A 135 -7.33 -12.70 9.96
CA GLY A 135 -6.80 -12.08 8.75
C GLY A 135 -5.65 -12.88 8.16
N ASN A 136 -5.15 -12.42 7.02
CA ASN A 136 -4.10 -13.08 6.24
C ASN A 136 -2.68 -12.76 6.71
N ASP A 137 -2.53 -12.35 7.98
CA ASP A 137 -1.32 -11.83 8.58
C ASP A 137 -0.80 -10.54 7.91
N THR A 138 -0.03 -9.76 8.65
CA THR A 138 0.64 -8.56 8.15
C THR A 138 2.10 -8.61 8.56
N LEU A 139 3.01 -8.58 7.58
CA LEU A 139 4.43 -8.43 7.83
C LEU A 139 4.77 -6.95 8.01
N LEU A 140 5.12 -6.56 9.23
CA LEU A 140 5.64 -5.23 9.52
C LEU A 140 7.13 -5.20 9.22
N MET A 141 7.52 -4.35 8.27
CA MET A 141 8.90 -4.07 7.90
C MET A 141 9.28 -2.66 8.36
N VAL A 142 10.50 -2.52 8.85
CA VAL A 142 11.00 -1.27 9.43
C VAL A 142 12.22 -0.80 8.64
N TYR A 143 12.34 0.50 8.45
CA TYR A 143 13.52 1.15 7.90
C TYR A 143 13.89 2.37 8.76
N ASP A 144 15.15 2.78 8.76
CA ASP A 144 15.58 3.99 9.48
C ASP A 144 15.75 5.20 8.56
N THR A 145 16.44 6.22 9.05
CA THR A 145 16.71 7.42 8.27
C THR A 145 17.68 7.11 7.13
N MET A 146 17.22 7.36 5.91
CA MET A 146 18.07 7.30 4.73
C MET A 146 19.11 8.44 4.75
N ILE A 147 20.38 8.07 4.66
CA ILE A 147 21.52 8.99 4.65
C ILE A 147 22.06 9.06 3.23
N LEU A 148 21.96 10.24 2.61
CA LEU A 148 22.53 10.55 1.29
C LEU A 148 23.57 11.66 1.46
N LYS A 149 24.85 11.37 1.20
CA LYS A 149 25.94 12.33 1.40
C LYS A 149 27.13 12.09 0.50
N LEU A 150 27.92 13.14 0.32
CA LEU A 150 29.23 13.06 -0.34
C LEU A 150 30.18 12.17 0.46
N THR A 151 30.97 11.39 -0.25
CA THR A 151 31.93 10.41 0.27
C THR A 151 33.14 10.31 -0.67
N GLY A 152 34.21 9.65 -0.21
CA GLY A 152 35.45 9.51 -0.97
C GLY A 152 36.39 10.71 -0.85
N HIS A 153 37.53 10.65 -1.54
CA HIS A 153 38.49 11.74 -1.56
C HIS A 153 37.96 12.89 -2.42
N ASN A 154 38.06 14.13 -1.92
CA ASN A 154 37.56 15.36 -2.56
C ASN A 154 36.06 15.35 -2.91
N ASP A 155 35.23 14.65 -2.12
CA ASP A 155 33.77 14.61 -2.30
C ASP A 155 33.33 14.15 -3.71
N SER A 156 34.11 13.24 -4.31
CA SER A 156 33.91 12.76 -5.69
C SER A 156 32.81 11.69 -5.83
N LEU A 157 32.40 11.06 -4.73
CA LEU A 157 31.38 10.01 -4.73
C LEU A 157 30.17 10.43 -3.91
N LEU A 158 28.98 10.01 -4.33
CA LEU A 158 27.74 10.14 -3.57
C LEU A 158 27.37 8.77 -3.01
N GLY A 159 27.35 8.67 -1.68
CA GLY A 159 26.96 7.46 -0.96
C GLY A 159 25.55 7.58 -0.41
N CYS A 160 24.72 6.57 -0.65
CA CYS A 160 23.42 6.41 -0.01
C CYS A 160 23.42 5.17 0.89
N LYS A 161 22.95 5.32 2.12
CA LYS A 161 22.86 4.24 3.11
C LYS A 161 21.52 4.28 3.83
N VAL A 162 20.95 3.11 4.09
CA VAL A 162 19.74 2.95 4.91
C VAL A 162 19.77 1.58 5.59
N ASN A 163 19.36 1.52 6.85
CA ASN A 163 19.15 0.26 7.53
C ASN A 163 17.70 -0.19 7.34
N VAL A 164 17.53 -1.48 7.11
CA VAL A 164 16.22 -2.12 6.91
C VAL A 164 16.15 -3.44 7.66
N THR A 165 14.94 -3.90 7.94
CA THR A 165 14.71 -5.24 8.52
C THR A 165 15.24 -6.35 7.60
N ARG A 166 15.67 -7.46 8.20
CA ARG A 166 16.19 -8.66 7.51
C ARG A 166 15.07 -9.38 6.72
N ASP A 167 14.68 -8.83 5.58
CA ASP A 167 13.75 -9.44 4.62
C ASP A 167 14.18 -9.05 3.18
N PRO A 168 14.20 -9.99 2.21
CA PRO A 168 14.80 -9.76 0.89
C PRO A 168 14.07 -8.74 -0.01
N GLY A 169 12.94 -8.17 0.40
CA GLY A 169 12.13 -7.31 -0.46
C GLY A 169 12.67 -5.90 -0.68
N PHE A 170 13.57 -5.39 0.17
CA PHE A 170 14.06 -4.01 0.06
C PHE A 170 15.15 -3.85 -1.00
N VAL A 171 15.00 -2.83 -1.85
CA VAL A 171 15.95 -2.47 -2.91
C VAL A 171 16.29 -0.99 -2.83
N LEU A 172 17.57 -0.67 -2.73
CA LEU A 172 18.07 0.70 -2.78
C LEU A 172 18.47 1.04 -4.22
N SER A 173 18.18 2.25 -4.68
CA SER A 173 18.58 2.71 -6.02
C SER A 173 18.80 4.22 -6.02
N ILE A 174 19.81 4.68 -6.76
CA ILE A 174 20.10 6.11 -6.92
C ILE A 174 19.73 6.54 -8.34
N PHE A 175 19.06 7.68 -8.45
CA PHE A 175 18.65 8.31 -9.67
C PHE A 175 19.31 9.69 -9.81
N HIS A 176 19.54 10.11 -11.05
CA HIS A 176 19.97 11.46 -11.39
C HIS A 176 19.08 11.98 -12.50
N ASP A 177 18.37 13.09 -12.24
CA ASP A 177 17.43 13.71 -13.18
C ASP A 177 16.45 12.69 -13.82
N GLY A 178 15.99 11.72 -13.02
CA GLY A 178 15.05 10.67 -13.41
C GLY A 178 15.68 9.40 -14.01
N PHE A 179 17.00 9.36 -14.22
CA PHE A 179 17.69 8.18 -14.75
C PHE A 179 18.33 7.35 -13.63
N LYS A 180 18.03 6.05 -13.60
CA LYS A 180 18.64 5.11 -12.65
C LYS A 180 20.14 4.97 -12.95
N LEU A 181 20.97 5.18 -11.93
CA LEU A 181 22.42 5.06 -12.04
C LEU A 181 22.89 3.65 -11.70
N GLN A 182 24.02 3.25 -12.30
CA GLN A 182 24.73 2.03 -11.93
C GLN A 182 25.74 2.31 -10.81
N PRO A 183 25.79 1.47 -9.77
CA PRO A 183 26.74 1.61 -8.67
C PRO A 183 28.19 1.41 -9.13
N VAL A 184 29.12 2.08 -8.45
CA VAL A 184 30.57 1.87 -8.62
C VAL A 184 31.02 0.60 -7.89
N ASP A 185 30.43 0.31 -6.73
CA ASP A 185 30.66 -0.90 -5.96
C ASP A 185 29.34 -1.39 -5.35
N THR A 186 28.89 -2.58 -5.76
CA THR A 186 27.80 -3.30 -5.07
C THR A 186 28.43 -4.18 -3.99
N ALA A 187 28.94 -3.57 -2.91
CA ALA A 187 29.34 -4.35 -1.75
C ALA A 187 28.06 -4.67 -0.95
N PRO A 188 27.70 -5.96 -0.77
CA PRO A 188 26.71 -6.31 0.24
C PRO A 188 27.25 -5.78 1.57
N GLY A 189 26.48 -4.93 2.25
CA GLY A 189 26.85 -4.46 3.58
C GLY A 189 27.16 -5.66 4.47
N ASP A 190 28.30 -5.62 5.15
CA ASP A 190 28.75 -6.66 6.07
C ASP A 190 27.62 -6.97 7.06
N ALA A 191 26.97 -8.11 6.86
CA ALA A 191 25.85 -8.53 7.70
C ALA A 191 26.45 -9.11 8.97
N ASP A 192 26.83 -8.22 9.90
CA ASP A 192 27.18 -8.64 11.25
C ASP A 192 25.98 -9.43 11.80
N ALA A 193 26.18 -10.71 12.08
CA ALA A 193 25.12 -11.65 12.43
C ALA A 193 24.38 -11.27 13.73
N VAL A 194 24.89 -10.27 14.45
CA VAL A 194 24.37 -9.81 15.74
C VAL A 194 23.31 -8.69 15.61
N LEU A 195 23.31 -7.89 14.54
CA LEU A 195 22.43 -6.71 14.45
C LEU A 195 20.98 -7.04 14.05
N PRO A 196 19.95 -6.36 14.57
CA PRO A 196 18.54 -6.65 14.23
C PRO A 196 18.12 -6.16 12.83
N TYR A 197 19.01 -5.54 12.08
CA TYR A 197 18.79 -4.96 10.74
C TYR A 197 19.96 -5.28 9.80
N VAL A 198 19.79 -4.92 8.52
CA VAL A 198 20.82 -4.95 7.47
C VAL A 198 20.98 -3.56 6.89
N THR A 199 22.20 -3.16 6.58
CA THR A 199 22.48 -1.90 5.88
C THR A 199 22.50 -2.14 4.37
N LEU A 200 21.59 -1.48 3.65
CA LEU A 200 21.70 -1.31 2.20
C LEU A 200 22.54 -0.08 1.91
N SER A 201 23.49 -0.20 0.99
CA SER A 201 24.41 0.87 0.62
C SER A 201 24.62 0.87 -0.88
N GLU A 202 24.56 2.06 -1.48
CA GLU A 202 24.86 2.29 -2.88
C GLU A 202 25.79 3.49 -3.01
N THR A 203 26.79 3.39 -3.90
CA THR A 203 27.76 4.47 -4.12
C THR A 203 27.91 4.74 -5.61
N ILE A 204 27.78 6.01 -6.02
CA ILE A 204 27.90 6.44 -7.41
C ILE A 204 28.92 7.57 -7.55
N SER A 205 29.54 7.70 -8.72
CA SER A 205 30.37 8.86 -9.04
C SER A 205 29.51 10.08 -9.37
N LEU A 206 29.88 11.24 -8.85
CA LEU A 206 29.24 12.51 -9.22
C LEU A 206 29.71 12.90 -10.62
N ARG A 207 28.77 13.13 -11.54
CA ARG A 207 29.06 13.38 -12.96
C ARG A 207 28.67 14.79 -13.39
N SER A 208 27.58 15.31 -12.86
CA SER A 208 26.96 16.54 -13.32
C SER A 208 26.24 17.23 -12.18
N LYS A 209 26.13 18.56 -12.28
CA LYS A 209 25.17 19.32 -11.47
C LYS A 209 23.76 18.76 -11.71
N GLY A 210 22.91 18.82 -10.70
CA GLY A 210 21.54 18.34 -10.82
C GLY A 210 21.03 17.73 -9.55
N GLN A 211 19.86 17.10 -9.65
CA GLN A 211 19.19 16.49 -8.53
C GLN A 211 19.51 14.99 -8.51
N TYR A 212 20.12 14.56 -7.40
CA TYR A 212 20.30 13.16 -7.08
C TYR A 212 19.22 12.71 -6.11
N GLU A 213 18.64 11.54 -6.36
CA GLU A 213 17.56 11.00 -5.57
C GLU A 213 17.88 9.55 -5.21
N CYS A 214 18.03 9.27 -3.93
CA CYS A 214 18.13 7.91 -3.45
C CYS A 214 16.74 7.43 -3.06
N GLN A 215 16.33 6.29 -3.61
CA GLN A 215 15.01 5.72 -3.45
C GLN A 215 15.13 4.32 -2.84
N LEU A 216 14.32 4.06 -1.81
CA LEU A 216 14.16 2.75 -1.20
C LEU A 216 12.83 2.18 -1.68
N TYR A 217 12.89 1.04 -2.34
CA TYR A 217 11.72 0.29 -2.80
C TYR A 217 11.52 -0.95 -1.96
N LEU A 218 10.27 -1.39 -1.88
CA LEU A 218 9.90 -2.72 -1.45
C LEU A 218 9.14 -3.37 -2.63
N ASN A 219 9.75 -4.38 -3.24
CA ASN A 219 9.31 -4.89 -4.54
C ASN A 219 9.28 -3.76 -5.60
N GLU A 220 8.09 -3.31 -6.01
CA GLU A 220 7.90 -2.22 -6.99
C GLU A 220 7.40 -0.92 -6.35
N ASP A 221 7.07 -0.94 -5.06
CA ASP A 221 6.49 0.20 -4.36
C ASP A 221 7.60 1.08 -3.76
N LEU A 222 7.55 2.39 -4.04
CA LEU A 222 8.45 3.37 -3.44
C LEU A 222 8.08 3.54 -1.95
N VAL A 223 8.98 3.15 -1.06
CA VAL A 223 8.79 3.25 0.39
C VAL A 223 9.16 4.64 0.89
N THR A 224 10.36 5.11 0.51
CA THR A 224 10.84 6.44 0.90
C THR A 224 11.97 6.89 -0.03
N LYS A 225 12.32 8.16 0.04
CA LYS A 225 13.39 8.76 -0.76
C LYS A 225 14.10 9.90 -0.04
N SER A 226 15.35 10.13 -0.43
CA SER A 226 16.16 11.27 -0.01
C SER A 226 16.74 11.97 -1.22
N ILE A 227 16.81 13.30 -1.16
CA ILE A 227 17.19 14.15 -2.29
C ILE A 227 18.45 14.94 -1.93
N PHE A 228 19.39 15.00 -2.87
CA PHE A 228 20.62 15.77 -2.77
C PHE A 228 20.82 16.61 -4.03
N ASN A 229 20.86 17.94 -3.87
CA ASN A 229 21.08 18.86 -4.99
C ASN A 229 22.57 19.18 -5.09
N TYR A 230 23.23 18.62 -6.09
CA TYR A 230 24.66 18.84 -6.31
C TYR A 230 24.90 20.02 -7.24
N HIS A 231 25.78 20.91 -6.80
CA HIS A 231 26.30 22.01 -7.60
C HIS A 231 27.78 21.75 -7.82
N THR A 232 28.26 21.94 -9.05
CA THR A 232 29.68 21.77 -9.36
C THR A 232 30.52 22.71 -8.50
N PRO A 233 31.60 22.24 -7.86
CA PRO A 233 32.52 23.12 -7.17
C PRO A 233 33.10 24.10 -8.18
N VAL A 234 32.88 25.39 -7.91
CA VAL A 234 33.45 26.48 -8.71
C VAL A 234 34.96 26.33 -8.63
N ALA A 235 35.63 26.11 -9.76
CA ALA A 235 37.06 26.26 -9.83
C ALA A 235 37.37 27.68 -9.35
N ALA A 236 38.18 27.79 -8.30
CA ALA A 236 38.76 29.06 -7.90
C ALA A 236 39.71 29.49 -9.02
N ASP A 237 39.14 30.07 -10.07
CA ASP A 237 39.89 30.81 -11.07
C ASP A 237 40.21 32.19 -10.47
N ASP A 238 41.42 32.62 -10.79
CA ASP A 238 42.17 33.72 -10.24
C ASP A 238 41.36 34.96 -9.85
N ALA A 239 41.74 35.50 -8.69
CA ALA A 239 41.40 36.85 -8.29
C ALA A 239 41.94 37.83 -9.34
N ASP A 240 41.04 38.48 -10.08
CA ASP A 240 41.29 39.86 -10.47
C ASP A 240 40.07 40.75 -10.25
N ALA A 241 40.38 41.96 -9.85
CA ALA A 241 39.53 42.85 -9.11
C ALA A 241 38.54 43.62 -9.98
N GLN A 242 37.43 43.98 -9.32
CA GLN A 242 36.75 45.27 -9.46
C GLN A 242 35.93 45.51 -10.74
N THR A 243 34.61 45.36 -10.65
CA THR A 243 33.72 46.50 -10.98
C THR A 243 32.37 46.40 -10.27
N ASN A 244 32.03 47.48 -9.56
CA ASN A 244 30.79 47.68 -8.82
C ASN A 244 29.58 47.77 -9.76
N VAL A 245 28.53 46.99 -9.50
CA VAL A 245 27.16 47.40 -9.89
C VAL A 245 26.19 47.07 -8.76
N SER A 246 25.64 48.17 -8.24
CA SER A 246 24.51 48.29 -7.31
C SER A 246 23.36 47.34 -7.62
N LEU A 247 22.85 46.63 -6.61
CA LEU A 247 21.53 46.01 -6.62
C LEU A 247 20.77 46.37 -5.34
N THR A 248 19.99 47.43 -5.48
CA THR A 248 18.80 47.75 -4.69
C THR A 248 17.74 46.65 -4.88
N CYS A 249 17.22 46.08 -3.78
CA CYS A 249 15.90 45.43 -3.75
C CYS A 249 14.80 46.48 -4.01
N PRO A 250 13.70 46.16 -4.72
CA PRO A 250 12.65 45.24 -4.26
C PRO A 250 12.18 44.28 -5.39
N THR A 251 11.39 43.22 -5.22
CA THR A 251 10.03 43.18 -4.69
C THR A 251 9.60 41.71 -4.65
N THR A 252 8.80 41.35 -3.64
CA THR A 252 7.97 40.15 -3.57
C THR A 252 7.20 39.89 -4.87
N VAL A 253 7.32 38.69 -5.44
CA VAL A 253 6.36 38.15 -6.41
C VAL A 253 5.84 36.82 -5.87
N SER A 254 4.58 36.86 -5.46
CA SER A 254 3.75 35.70 -5.16
C SER A 254 3.46 34.96 -6.46
N GLY A 255 4.13 33.82 -6.68
CA GLY A 255 3.84 32.92 -7.79
C GLY A 255 2.72 31.96 -7.43
N VAL A 256 1.50 32.25 -7.89
CA VAL A 256 0.38 31.29 -7.89
C VAL A 256 0.76 30.13 -8.82
N VAL A 257 0.82 28.92 -8.28
CA VAL A 257 0.98 27.69 -9.06
C VAL A 257 -0.35 27.41 -9.77
N VAL A 258 -0.36 27.61 -11.09
CA VAL A 258 -1.45 27.18 -11.97
C VAL A 258 -1.21 25.70 -12.31
N PHE A 259 -2.07 24.82 -11.80
CA PHE A 259 -2.12 23.42 -12.21
C PHE A 259 -2.77 23.33 -13.61
N PRO A 260 -2.18 22.61 -14.59
CA PRO A 260 -2.85 22.33 -15.85
C PRO A 260 -4.02 21.35 -15.61
N GLU A 261 -5.24 21.77 -15.98
CA GLU A 261 -6.46 20.98 -15.84
C GLU A 261 -6.39 19.63 -16.60
N PRO A 262 -7.07 18.57 -16.13
CA PRO A 262 -7.06 17.26 -16.76
C PRO A 262 -8.16 17.15 -17.83
N TRP A 263 -7.89 17.68 -19.02
CA TRP A 263 -8.73 17.53 -20.22
C TRP A 263 -9.15 16.07 -20.55
N PRO A 264 -8.34 15.00 -20.29
CA PRO A 264 -8.79 13.64 -20.64
C PRO A 264 -9.92 13.12 -19.74
N LEU A 265 -10.10 13.64 -18.51
CA LEU A 265 -11.17 13.20 -17.61
C LEU A 265 -12.54 13.77 -18.02
N TYR A 266 -12.57 15.01 -18.53
CA TYR A 266 -13.82 15.62 -19.02
C TYR A 266 -14.35 14.95 -20.29
N MET A 267 -13.47 14.49 -21.18
CA MET A 267 -13.87 13.79 -22.40
C MET A 267 -14.44 12.40 -22.12
N ALA A 268 -13.87 11.67 -21.14
CA ALA A 268 -14.40 10.39 -20.71
C ALA A 268 -15.76 10.52 -19.99
N LEU A 269 -15.95 11.56 -19.18
CA LEU A 269 -17.20 11.77 -18.44
C LEU A 269 -18.38 12.13 -19.35
N LEU A 270 -18.15 12.74 -20.52
CA LEU A 270 -19.20 13.12 -21.47
C LEU A 270 -19.56 12.01 -22.47
N LEU A 271 -18.64 11.06 -22.75
CA LEU A 271 -18.90 9.94 -23.64
C LEU A 271 -19.93 8.94 -23.09
N VAL A 272 -19.91 8.71 -21.77
CA VAL A 272 -20.84 7.79 -21.09
C VAL A 272 -22.31 8.25 -21.18
N PRO A 273 -22.67 9.51 -20.86
CA PRO A 273 -24.06 9.95 -20.99
C PRO A 273 -24.54 10.05 -22.45
N ILE A 274 -23.66 10.39 -23.40
CA ILE A 274 -24.03 10.46 -24.83
C ILE A 274 -24.34 9.06 -25.39
N THR A 275 -23.53 8.05 -25.06
CA THR A 275 -23.78 6.67 -25.51
C THR A 275 -25.06 6.09 -24.91
N ILE A 276 -25.37 6.39 -23.64
CA ILE A 276 -26.63 6.00 -23.01
C ILE A 276 -27.83 6.68 -23.69
N LEU A 277 -27.74 7.97 -24.01
CA LEU A 277 -28.82 8.71 -24.67
C LEU A 277 -29.08 8.19 -26.10
N LEU A 278 -28.03 7.86 -26.85
CA LEU A 278 -28.14 7.24 -28.18
C LEU A 278 -28.76 5.82 -28.10
N GLY A 279 -28.42 5.04 -27.07
CA GLY A 279 -29.05 3.75 -26.81
C GLY A 279 -30.55 3.87 -26.48
N LEU A 280 -30.94 4.84 -25.67
CA LEU A 280 -32.35 5.06 -25.31
C LEU A 280 -33.19 5.58 -26.48
N THR A 281 -32.64 6.50 -27.29
CA THR A 281 -33.34 7.04 -28.46
C THR A 281 -33.53 5.99 -29.55
N SER A 282 -32.53 5.15 -29.81
CA SER A 282 -32.65 4.02 -30.75
C SER A 282 -33.66 2.97 -30.27
N ALA A 283 -33.71 2.65 -28.97
CA ALA A 283 -34.70 1.76 -28.39
C ALA A 283 -36.14 2.32 -28.49
N LEU A 284 -36.32 3.62 -28.26
CA LEU A 284 -37.60 4.31 -28.41
C LEU A 284 -38.08 4.34 -29.86
N LEU A 285 -37.17 4.62 -30.81
CA LEU A 285 -37.48 4.57 -32.24
C LEU A 285 -37.88 3.16 -32.67
N MET A 286 -37.15 2.12 -32.25
CA MET A 286 -37.55 0.73 -32.55
C MET A 286 -38.91 0.35 -31.93
N ARG A 287 -39.25 0.87 -30.74
CA ARG A 287 -40.57 0.70 -30.14
C ARG A 287 -41.67 1.40 -30.94
N MET A 288 -41.43 2.63 -31.40
CA MET A 288 -42.38 3.37 -32.23
C MET A 288 -42.58 2.73 -33.61
N TYR A 289 -41.51 2.23 -34.24
CA TYR A 289 -41.60 1.49 -35.50
C TYR A 289 -42.38 0.18 -35.34
N ARG A 290 -42.25 -0.53 -34.21
CA ARG A 290 -43.06 -1.73 -33.91
C ARG A 290 -44.53 -1.42 -33.63
N CYS A 291 -44.87 -0.26 -33.08
CA CYS A 291 -46.26 0.16 -32.89
C CYS A 291 -46.92 0.67 -34.18
N ARG A 292 -46.15 1.02 -35.22
CA ARG A 292 -46.67 1.52 -36.50
C ARG A 292 -46.99 0.42 -37.52
N TYR A 293 -46.62 -0.83 -37.22
CA TYR A 293 -46.78 -2.00 -38.09
C TYR A 293 -47.62 -3.12 -37.45
N ARG A 294 -48.50 -2.78 -36.52
CA ARG A 294 -49.50 -3.70 -35.94
C ARG A 294 -50.89 -3.13 -36.08
#